data_AF-A0A399Z9P7-F1
#
_entry.id   AF-A0A399Z9P7-F1
#
_cell.length_a   1.000
_cell.length_b   1.000
_cell.length_c   1.000
_cell.angle_alpha   90.00
_cell.angle_beta   90.00
_cell.angle_gamma   90.00
#
_symmetry.space_group_name_H-M   'P 1'
#
loop_
_entity.id
_entity.type
_entity.pdbx_description
1 polymer ?
#
loop_
_entity_poly.entity_id
_entity_poly.type
_entity_poly.pdbx_seq_one_letter_code
_entity_poly.pdbx_strand_id
1 'polypeptide(L)'
;MKKRRRCAPPNEMQTRIFLTLAGAAGMVLAALFYFLAEYAQGALRFLLLLPSAGFVIFGLLLFISFGEIFVMTAGLRRLAARLPTRLLYLVAAGYVAFAGAYALLYALLVPDPRGIQILAALCLARWFTLFLIAPLSQTK
;
A
#
# COMPACT_ATOMS: atom_id res chain seq x y z
N MET A 1 17.29 -30.27 -32.49
CA MET A 1 15.96 -29.82 -32.02
C MET A 1 16.04 -29.41 -30.54
N LYS A 2 16.05 -28.11 -30.22
CA LYS A 2 16.04 -27.59 -28.84
C LYS A 2 14.65 -27.76 -28.24
N LYS A 3 14.49 -28.63 -27.23
CA LYS A 3 13.29 -28.71 -26.38
C LYS A 3 13.08 -27.35 -25.71
N ARG A 4 12.16 -26.53 -26.23
CA ARG A 4 11.64 -25.37 -25.52
C ARG A 4 10.96 -25.91 -24.26
N ARG A 5 11.59 -25.72 -23.10
CA ARG A 5 10.96 -25.94 -21.80
C ARG A 5 9.76 -25.00 -21.76
N ARG A 6 8.55 -25.52 -21.95
CA ARG A 6 7.32 -24.78 -21.68
C ARG A 6 7.31 -24.61 -20.16
N CYS A 7 7.62 -23.41 -19.69
CA CYS A 7 7.25 -23.04 -18.34
C CYS A 7 5.73 -23.15 -18.26
N ALA A 8 5.24 -24.04 -17.40
CA ALA A 8 3.81 -24.11 -17.11
C ALA A 8 3.34 -22.73 -16.66
N PRO A 9 2.17 -22.24 -17.10
CA PRO A 9 1.64 -20.98 -16.60
C PRO A 9 1.51 -21.08 -15.08
N PRO A 10 1.92 -20.03 -14.33
CA PRO A 10 1.82 -20.05 -12.87
C PRO A 10 0.37 -20.29 -12.47
N ASN A 11 0.16 -21.23 -11.55
CA ASN A 11 -1.16 -21.56 -11.03
C ASN A 11 -1.81 -20.29 -10.43
N GLU A 12 -3.08 -19.99 -10.75
CA GLU A 12 -3.73 -18.73 -10.33
C GLU A 12 -3.69 -18.54 -8.81
N MET A 13 -3.86 -19.64 -8.08
CA MET A 13 -3.78 -19.67 -6.62
C MET A 13 -2.39 -19.28 -6.11
N GLN A 14 -1.35 -19.75 -6.80
CA GLN A 14 0.04 -19.46 -6.46
C GLN A 14 0.38 -17.98 -6.68
N THR A 15 -0.13 -17.38 -7.77
CA THR A 15 0.08 -15.95 -8.06
C THR A 15 -0.58 -15.05 -7.01
N ARG A 16 -1.80 -15.41 -6.55
CA ARG A 16 -2.48 -14.70 -5.46
C ARG A 16 -1.69 -14.76 -4.15
N ILE A 17 -1.20 -15.93 -3.79
CA ILE A 17 -0.39 -16.13 -2.57
C ILE A 17 0.89 -15.28 -2.61
N PHE A 18 1.58 -15.23 -3.74
CA PHE A 18 2.79 -14.40 -3.84
C PHE A 18 2.49 -12.89 -3.84
N LEU A 19 1.36 -12.47 -4.41
CA LEU A 19 0.89 -11.08 -4.36
C LEU A 19 0.57 -10.65 -2.93
N THR A 20 -0.11 -11.49 -2.16
CA THR A 20 -0.45 -11.18 -0.75
C THR A 20 0.78 -11.22 0.15
N LEU A 21 1.73 -12.13 -0.11
CA LEU A 21 3.04 -12.15 0.55
C LEU A 21 3.85 -10.87 0.24
N ALA A 22 3.86 -10.42 -1.01
CA ALA A 22 4.50 -9.15 -1.38
C ALA A 22 3.80 -7.96 -0.70
N GLY A 23 2.48 -7.97 -0.64
CA GLY A 23 1.70 -7.00 0.14
C GLY A 23 2.04 -7.04 1.64
N ALA A 24 2.32 -8.20 2.21
CA ALA A 24 2.75 -8.33 3.60
C ALA A 24 4.13 -7.70 3.84
N ALA A 25 5.06 -7.80 2.89
CA ALA A 25 6.31 -7.04 2.93
C ALA A 25 6.04 -5.52 2.92
N GLY A 26 5.02 -5.07 2.17
CA GLY A 26 4.51 -3.70 2.23
C GLY A 26 3.97 -3.29 3.60
N MET A 27 3.32 -4.20 4.34
CA MET A 27 2.87 -3.94 5.71
C MET A 27 4.05 -3.76 6.68
N VAL A 28 5.12 -4.54 6.52
CA VAL A 28 6.35 -4.34 7.32
C VAL A 28 6.93 -2.96 7.07
N LEU A 29 7.00 -2.53 5.79
CA LEU A 29 7.48 -1.19 5.44
C LEU A 29 6.54 -0.09 5.96
N ALA A 30 5.22 -0.31 5.93
CA ALA A 30 4.24 0.61 6.51
C ALA A 30 4.39 0.72 8.04
N ALA A 31 4.67 -0.39 8.73
CA ALA A 31 4.94 -0.39 10.17
C ALA A 31 6.22 0.38 10.49
N LEU A 32 7.28 0.23 9.69
CA LEU A 32 8.49 1.05 9.82
C LEU A 32 8.19 2.54 9.68
N PHE A 33 7.36 2.93 8.71
CA PHE A 33 6.93 4.32 8.56
C PHE A 33 6.07 4.80 9.72
N TYR A 34 5.21 3.94 10.29
CA TYR A 34 4.44 4.26 11.50
C TYR A 34 5.35 4.54 12.70
N PHE A 35 6.33 3.67 12.98
CA PHE A 35 7.27 3.91 14.07
C PHE A 35 8.08 5.19 13.86
N LEU A 36 8.49 5.46 12.61
CA LEU A 36 9.17 6.70 12.26
C LEU A 36 8.27 7.92 12.45
N ALA A 37 6.97 7.80 12.15
CA ALA A 37 5.95 8.81 12.34
C ALA A 37 5.75 9.15 13.83
N GLU A 38 5.63 8.14 14.70
CA GLU A 38 5.55 8.33 16.14
C GLU A 38 6.82 8.98 16.71
N TYR A 39 7.99 8.54 16.26
CA TYR A 39 9.28 9.13 16.67
C TYR A 39 9.39 10.60 16.25
N ALA A 40 9.01 10.92 15.01
CA ALA A 40 8.99 12.29 14.50
C ALA A 40 8.04 13.19 15.32
N GLN A 41 6.87 12.70 15.70
CA GLN A 41 5.98 13.45 16.60
C GLN A 41 6.58 13.70 17.98
N GLY A 42 7.29 12.71 18.54
CA GLY A 42 8.02 12.88 19.80
C GLY A 42 8.99 14.06 19.75
N ALA A 43 9.67 14.25 18.61
CA ALA A 43 10.61 15.34 18.39
C ALA A 43 9.94 16.69 18.05
N LEU A 44 8.84 16.69 17.28
CA LEU A 44 8.16 17.91 16.81
C LEU A 44 7.12 18.49 17.78
N ARG A 45 6.81 17.80 18.89
CA ARG A 45 5.83 18.22 19.90
C ARG A 45 6.01 19.65 20.43
N PHE A 46 7.20 20.23 20.28
CA PHE A 46 7.53 21.59 20.76
C PHE A 46 7.21 22.72 19.75
N LEU A 47 6.93 22.42 18.48
CA LEU A 47 7.03 23.42 17.39
C LEU A 47 5.69 23.82 16.70
N LEU A 48 4.58 23.09 16.88
CA LEU A 48 3.38 23.26 16.05
C LEU A 48 2.09 23.31 16.89
N LEU A 49 1.36 24.43 16.78
CA LEU A 49 0.28 24.85 17.70
C LEU A 49 -1.08 25.08 17.02
N LEU A 50 -1.31 24.61 15.78
CA LEU A 50 -2.62 24.79 15.10
C LEU A 50 -3.39 23.48 14.92
N PRO A 51 -4.24 23.09 15.88
CA PRO A 51 -5.02 21.85 15.83
C PRO A 51 -6.11 21.84 14.74
N SER A 52 -6.54 23.01 14.24
CA SER A 52 -7.63 23.11 13.25
C SER A 52 -7.22 22.73 11.84
N ALA A 53 -5.99 23.04 11.42
CA ALA A 53 -5.47 22.65 10.10
C ALA A 53 -5.27 21.13 9.97
N GLY A 54 -5.04 20.45 11.11
CA GLY A 54 -4.81 19.01 11.16
C GLY A 54 -5.98 18.19 10.62
N PHE A 55 -7.21 18.55 10.97
CA PHE A 55 -8.41 17.87 10.48
C PHE A 55 -8.59 17.98 8.96
N VAL A 56 -8.25 19.14 8.38
CA VAL A 56 -8.34 19.36 6.93
C VAL A 56 -7.29 18.51 6.20
N ILE A 57 -6.04 18.52 6.70
CA ILE A 57 -4.95 17.71 6.14
C ILE A 57 -5.30 16.21 6.25
N PHE A 58 -5.79 15.77 7.41
CA PHE A 58 -6.24 14.39 7.62
C PHE A 58 -7.34 14.02 6.63
N GLY A 59 -8.40 14.83 6.52
CA GLY A 59 -9.51 14.59 5.61
C GLY A 59 -9.07 14.50 4.15
N LEU A 60 -8.14 15.37 3.74
CA LEU A 60 -7.58 15.36 2.39
C LEU A 60 -6.75 14.10 2.12
N LEU A 61 -5.84 13.73 3.02
CA LEU A 61 -5.04 12.52 2.91
C LEU A 61 -5.91 11.25 2.91
N LEU A 62 -6.94 11.23 3.75
CA LEU A 62 -7.90 10.14 3.83
C LEU A 62 -8.69 10.00 2.51
N PHE A 63 -9.19 11.11 1.96
CA PHE A 63 -9.92 11.13 0.70
C PHE A 63 -9.05 10.67 -0.47
N ILE A 64 -7.82 11.18 -0.56
CA ILE A 64 -6.84 10.75 -1.57
C ILE A 64 -6.56 9.26 -1.41
N SER A 65 -6.37 8.76 -0.18
CA SER A 65 -6.09 7.35 0.08
C SER A 65 -7.25 6.43 -0.36
N PHE A 66 -8.51 6.83 -0.13
CA PHE A 66 -9.66 6.07 -0.64
C PHE A 66 -9.72 6.07 -2.17
N GLY A 67 -9.49 7.22 -2.80
CA GLY A 67 -9.40 7.33 -4.26
C GLY A 67 -8.31 6.43 -4.83
N GLU A 68 -7.13 6.42 -4.21
CA GLU A 68 -6.03 5.54 -4.60
C GLU A 68 -6.37 4.07 -4.44
N ILE A 69 -7.03 3.67 -3.35
CA ILE A 69 -7.44 2.26 -3.16
C ILE A 69 -8.31 1.81 -4.34
N PHE A 70 -9.28 2.62 -4.73
CA PHE A 70 -10.16 2.31 -5.86
C PHE A 70 -9.38 2.26 -7.18
N VAL A 71 -8.60 3.31 -7.47
CA VAL A 71 -7.84 3.44 -8.73
C VAL A 71 -6.78 2.36 -8.85
N MET A 72 -6.00 2.09 -7.80
CA MET A 72 -4.96 1.05 -7.81
C MET A 72 -5.54 -0.34 -7.89
N THR A 73 -6.66 -0.63 -7.22
CA THR A 73 -7.31 -1.94 -7.34
C THR A 73 -7.81 -2.17 -8.78
N ALA A 74 -8.46 -1.18 -9.39
CA ALA A 74 -8.91 -1.24 -10.78
C ALA A 74 -7.72 -1.30 -11.77
N GLY A 75 -6.67 -0.51 -11.51
CA GLY A 75 -5.45 -0.43 -12.30
C GLY A 75 -4.66 -1.74 -12.28
N LEU A 76 -4.41 -2.30 -11.09
CA LEU A 76 -3.72 -3.58 -10.93
C LEU A 76 -4.47 -4.72 -11.62
N ARG A 77 -5.80 -4.75 -11.57
CA ARG A 77 -6.60 -5.73 -12.32
C ARG A 77 -6.37 -5.66 -13.83
N ARG A 78 -6.24 -4.45 -14.40
CA ARG A 78 -5.97 -4.25 -15.83
C ARG A 78 -4.49 -4.49 -16.19
N LEU A 79 -3.57 -4.08 -15.32
CA LEU A 79 -2.13 -4.18 -15.50
C LEU A 79 -1.61 -5.60 -15.27
N ALA A 80 -2.31 -6.44 -14.50
CA ALA A 80 -1.95 -7.83 -14.24
C ALA A 80 -1.76 -8.67 -15.52
N ALA A 81 -2.50 -8.34 -16.58
CA ALA A 81 -2.39 -8.99 -17.88
C ALA A 81 -1.23 -8.46 -18.75
N ARG A 82 -0.66 -7.28 -18.43
CA ARG A 82 0.33 -6.60 -19.27
C ARG A 82 1.72 -6.52 -18.65
N LEU A 83 1.82 -6.62 -17.33
CA LEU A 83 3.07 -6.49 -16.60
C LEU A 83 3.67 -7.85 -16.23
N PRO A 84 5.02 -7.96 -16.20
CA PRO A 84 5.67 -9.15 -15.70
C PRO A 84 5.40 -9.31 -14.20
N THR A 85 5.26 -10.56 -13.75
CA THR A 85 4.82 -10.92 -12.39
C THR A 85 5.66 -10.28 -11.29
N ARG A 86 6.97 -10.11 -11.51
CA ARG A 86 7.88 -9.45 -10.56
C ARG A 86 7.53 -7.97 -10.34
N LEU A 87 7.13 -7.27 -11.39
CA LEU A 87 6.73 -5.87 -11.30
C LEU A 87 5.40 -5.74 -10.53
N LEU A 88 4.47 -6.68 -10.74
CA LEU A 88 3.21 -6.71 -10.00
C LEU A 88 3.42 -6.87 -8.50
N TYR A 89 4.40 -7.69 -8.08
CA TYR A 89 4.77 -7.81 -6.67
C TYR A 89 5.34 -6.52 -6.08
N LEU A 90 6.24 -5.85 -6.82
CA LEU A 90 6.80 -4.56 -6.39
C LEU A 90 5.71 -3.49 -6.28
N VAL A 91 4.81 -3.41 -7.26
CA VAL A 91 3.69 -2.45 -7.24
C VAL A 91 2.74 -2.75 -6.08
N ALA A 92 2.43 -4.01 -5.82
CA ALA A 92 1.57 -4.39 -4.69
C ALA A 92 2.21 -4.08 -3.33
N ALA A 93 3.49 -4.40 -3.15
CA ALA A 93 4.24 -4.08 -1.94
C ALA A 93 4.31 -2.56 -1.73
N GLY A 94 4.68 -1.81 -2.77
CA GLY A 94 4.74 -0.35 -2.73
C GLY A 94 3.40 0.29 -2.43
N TYR A 95 2.32 -0.19 -3.05
CA TYR A 95 0.96 0.29 -2.82
C TYR A 95 0.53 0.15 -1.35
N VAL A 96 0.80 -0.99 -0.72
CA VAL A 96 0.49 -1.21 0.70
C VAL A 96 1.37 -0.34 1.59
N ALA A 97 2.67 -0.26 1.30
CA ALA A 97 3.62 0.57 2.04
C ALA A 97 3.28 2.07 2.00
N PHE A 98 2.67 2.52 0.89
CA PHE A 98 2.33 3.93 0.69
C PHE A 98 1.34 4.48 1.74
N ALA A 99 0.51 3.63 2.35
CA ALA A 99 -0.31 4.04 3.49
C ALA A 99 0.53 4.50 4.70
N GLY A 100 1.66 3.82 4.96
CA GLY A 100 2.60 4.24 6.00
C GLY A 100 3.28 5.57 5.65
N ALA A 101 3.55 5.84 4.38
CA ALA A 101 4.09 7.12 3.94
C ALA A 101 3.13 8.29 4.20
N TYR A 102 1.81 8.08 4.03
CA TYR A 102 0.81 9.07 4.43
C TYR A 102 0.76 9.30 5.93
N ALA A 103 0.86 8.24 6.74
CA ALA A 103 0.93 8.36 8.18
C ALA A 103 2.17 9.16 8.63
N LEU A 104 3.33 8.91 7.99
CA LEU A 104 4.56 9.67 8.22
C LEU A 104 4.43 11.13 7.79
N LEU A 105 3.89 11.40 6.60
CA LEU A 105 3.67 12.77 6.13
C LEU A 105 2.73 13.53 7.07
N TYR A 106 1.64 12.89 7.50
CA TYR A 106 0.72 13.48 8.46
C TYR A 106 1.40 13.77 9.80
N ALA A 107 2.24 12.86 10.30
CA ALA A 107 2.98 13.04 11.55
C ALA A 107 3.94 14.23 11.54
N LEU A 108 4.57 14.51 10.39
CA LEU A 108 5.46 15.65 10.21
C LEU A 108 4.70 16.99 10.17
N LEU A 109 3.43 16.97 9.76
CA LEU A 109 2.61 18.17 9.59
C LEU A 109 1.71 18.44 10.80
N VAL A 110 1.28 17.39 11.50
CA VAL A 110 0.24 17.43 12.51
C VAL A 110 0.61 16.52 13.69
N PRO A 111 0.73 17.05 14.92
CA PRO A 111 1.04 16.27 16.11
C PRO A 111 -0.22 15.56 16.67
N ASP A 112 -1.00 14.89 15.82
CA ASP A 112 -2.17 14.09 16.21
C ASP A 112 -1.89 12.57 16.03
N PRO A 113 -1.77 11.80 17.12
CA PRO A 113 -1.49 10.36 17.02
C PRO A 113 -2.66 9.56 16.46
N ARG A 114 -3.91 10.05 16.61
CA ARG A 114 -5.10 9.32 16.15
C ARG A 114 -5.16 9.29 14.62
N GLY A 115 -4.90 10.41 13.96
CA GLY A 115 -4.84 10.46 12.49
C GLY A 115 -3.75 9.56 11.91
N ILE A 116 -2.57 9.49 12.55
CA ILE A 116 -1.50 8.55 12.16
C ILE A 116 -1.99 7.11 12.23
N GLN A 117 -2.62 6.70 13.34
CA GLN A 117 -3.12 5.35 13.52
C GLN A 117 -4.16 4.98 12.46
N ILE A 118 -5.08 5.90 12.14
CA ILE A 118 -6.10 5.66 11.11
C ILE A 118 -5.45 5.54 9.73
N LEU A 119 -4.53 6.44 9.37
CA LEU A 119 -3.83 6.40 8.08
C LEU A 119 -2.97 5.14 7.94
N ALA A 120 -2.31 4.72 9.02
CA ALA A 120 -1.54 3.48 9.06
C ALA A 120 -2.47 2.26 8.95
N ALA A 121 -3.63 2.25 9.60
CA ALA A 121 -4.61 1.17 9.52
C ALA A 121 -5.17 0.97 8.09
N LEU A 122 -5.14 2.01 7.24
CA LEU A 122 -5.48 1.86 5.82
C LEU A 122 -4.52 0.90 5.08
N CYS A 123 -3.32 0.63 5.60
CA CYS A 123 -2.44 -0.39 5.04
C CYS A 123 -3.10 -1.78 5.05
N LEU A 124 -3.90 -2.09 6.09
CA LEU A 124 -4.65 -3.35 6.18
C LEU A 124 -5.76 -3.39 5.12
N ALA A 125 -6.48 -2.29 4.93
CA ALA A 125 -7.49 -2.19 3.88
C ALA A 125 -6.86 -2.38 2.49
N ARG A 126 -5.73 -1.72 2.23
CA ARG A 126 -4.95 -1.88 0.99
C ARG A 126 -4.48 -3.31 0.80
N TRP A 127 -3.94 -3.94 1.84
CA TRP A 127 -3.53 -5.33 1.79
C TRP A 127 -4.72 -6.27 1.49
N PHE A 128 -5.87 -6.03 2.12
CA PHE A 128 -7.10 -6.80 1.85
C PHE A 128 -7.57 -6.66 0.40
N THR A 129 -7.45 -5.46 -0.19
CA THR A 129 -7.79 -5.27 -1.61
C THR A 129 -6.95 -6.12 -2.57
N LEU A 130 -5.74 -6.54 -2.17
CA LEU A 130 -4.92 -7.45 -2.99
C LEU A 130 -5.55 -8.83 -3.13
N PHE A 131 -6.33 -9.31 -2.14
CA PHE A 131 -7.08 -10.57 -2.25
C PHE A 131 -8.21 -10.50 -3.29
N LEU A 132 -8.75 -9.29 -3.51
CA LEU A 132 -9.80 -9.04 -4.51
C LEU A 132 -9.23 -8.95 -5.93
N ILE A 133 -7.91 -8.90 -6.09
CA ILE A 133 -7.27 -8.93 -7.40
C ILE A 133 -7.17 -10.39 -7.84
N ALA A 134 -8.20 -10.85 -8.55
CA ALA A 134 -8.07 -12.09 -9.31
C ALA A 134 -7.03 -11.86 -10.41
N PRO A 135 -5.93 -12.64 -10.47
CA PRO A 135 -5.11 -12.66 -11.66
C PRO A 135 -6.00 -13.28 -12.74
N LEU A 136 -6.52 -12.44 -13.63
CA LEU A 136 -7.11 -12.92 -14.88
C LEU A 136 -6.05 -13.83 -15.49
N SER A 137 -6.38 -15.11 -15.65
CA SER A 137 -5.51 -16.11 -16.25
C SER A 137 -4.72 -15.47 -17.38
N GLN A 138 -3.39 -15.56 -17.32
CA GLN A 138 -2.55 -15.12 -18.43
C GLN A 138 -2.82 -16.06 -19.61
N THR A 139 -3.89 -15.76 -20.34
CA THR A 139 -4.31 -16.44 -21.54
C THR A 139 -3.61 -15.77 -22.72
N LYS A 140 -2.39 -16.27 -22.97
CA LYS A 140 -1.67 -16.45 -24.24
C LYS A 140 -0.24 -15.92 -24.23
#